data_AF-A0A0N9I5C7-F1
#
_entry.id   AF-A0A0N9I5C7-F1
#
_cell.length_a   1.000
_cell.length_b   1.000
_cell.length_c   1.000
_cell.angle_alpha   90.00
_cell.angle_beta   90.00
_cell.angle_gamma   90.00
#
_symmetry.space_group_name_H-M   'P 1'
#
loop_
_entity.id
_entity.type
_entity.pdbx_description
1 polymer ?
#
loop_
_entity_poly.entity_id
_entity_poly.type
_entity_poly.pdbx_seq_one_letter_code
_entity_poly.pdbx_strand_id
1 'polypeptide(L)'
;MTAPVFYAEPGSTWWPVLWGPVFALVGALVELTTGPVHVLGWVIVAFLFAGGAAVWVQARRRICSVELTHLTLRQGREELPLEQIAAADEEVGTPMAARVLGGGLAVPRKFESVPLKLTDGTSVLAWAKDGEALRAALRDRIDS
;
A
#
# COMPACT_ATOMS: atom_id res chain seq x y z
N MET A 1 -19.15 -3.29 14.88
CA MET A 1 -19.62 -2.07 14.19
C MET A 1 -18.41 -1.51 13.45
N THR A 2 -18.35 -1.65 12.13
CA THR A 2 -17.24 -1.12 11.33
C THR A 2 -17.45 0.38 11.20
N ALA A 3 -16.59 1.19 11.81
CA ALA A 3 -16.68 2.64 11.71
C ALA A 3 -16.52 3.07 10.22
N PRO A 4 -17.16 4.18 9.80
CA PRO A 4 -17.07 4.64 8.42
C PRO A 4 -15.61 4.93 8.05
N VAL A 5 -15.17 4.35 6.92
CA VAL A 5 -13.82 4.48 6.39
C VAL A 5 -13.80 5.63 5.40
N PHE A 6 -13.03 6.68 5.71
CA PHE A 6 -12.97 7.90 4.91
C PHE A 6 -11.92 7.82 3.80
N TYR A 7 -10.87 7.05 4.03
CA TYR A 7 -9.81 6.83 3.05
C TYR A 7 -9.23 5.43 3.22
N ALA A 8 -9.16 4.67 2.14
CA ALA A 8 -8.60 3.32 2.15
C ALA A 8 -7.78 3.09 0.90
N GLU A 9 -6.50 2.79 1.11
CA GLU A 9 -5.59 2.36 0.05
C GLU A 9 -5.12 0.94 0.30
N PRO A 10 -5.50 -0.03 -0.55
CA PRO A 10 -5.11 -1.42 -0.37
C PRO A 10 -3.62 -1.68 -0.66
N GLY A 11 -2.79 -0.65 -0.91
CA GLY A 11 -1.35 -0.76 -1.16
C GLY A 11 -0.96 -1.33 -2.54
N SER A 12 -1.69 -2.33 -3.06
CA SER A 12 -1.47 -2.90 -4.38
C SER A 12 -2.72 -3.50 -5.00
N THR A 13 -2.83 -3.44 -6.33
CA THR A 13 -3.84 -4.18 -7.09
C THR A 13 -3.36 -5.62 -7.34
N TRP A 14 -4.29 -6.54 -7.58
CA TRP A 14 -4.00 -7.94 -7.97
C TRP A 14 -3.63 -8.08 -9.46
N TRP A 15 -3.58 -6.97 -10.20
CA TRP A 15 -3.28 -6.93 -11.63
C TRP A 15 -2.01 -7.70 -12.04
N PRO A 16 -0.87 -7.60 -11.32
CA PRO A 16 0.35 -8.33 -11.71
C PRO A 16 0.21 -9.86 -11.69
N VAL A 17 -0.75 -10.40 -10.93
CA VAL A 17 -0.99 -11.86 -10.87
C VAL A 17 -1.50 -12.40 -12.21
N LEU A 18 -2.19 -11.56 -12.99
CA LEU A 18 -2.70 -11.94 -14.31
C LEU A 18 -1.61 -12.06 -15.38
N TRP A 19 -0.41 -11.52 -15.15
CA TRP A 19 0.68 -11.62 -16.13
C TRP A 19 1.13 -13.06 -16.36
N GLY A 20 1.18 -13.89 -15.32
CA GLY A 20 1.54 -15.31 -15.45
C GLY A 20 0.62 -16.08 -16.41
N PRO A 21 -0.71 -16.09 -16.16
CA PRO A 21 -1.68 -16.74 -17.04
C PRO A 21 -1.72 -16.17 -18.45
N VAL A 22 -1.65 -14.84 -18.60
CA VAL A 22 -1.65 -14.19 -19.92
C VAL A 22 -0.40 -14.57 -20.72
N PHE A 23 0.78 -14.54 -20.09
CA PHE A 23 2.03 -14.92 -20.74
C PHE A 23 2.02 -16.38 -21.18
N ALA A 24 1.54 -17.28 -20.32
CA ALA A 24 1.44 -18.70 -20.64
C ALA A 24 0.45 -18.98 -21.77
N LEU A 25 -0.67 -18.25 -21.80
CA LEU A 25 -1.66 -18.38 -22.87
C LEU A 25 -1.10 -17.91 -24.21
N VAL A 26 -0.40 -16.78 -24.24
CA VAL A 26 0.27 -16.28 -25.45
C VAL A 26 1.34 -17.26 -25.93
N GLY A 27 2.16 -17.77 -25.01
CA GLY A 27 3.19 -18.77 -25.32
C GLY A 27 2.63 -20.06 -25.92
N ALA A 28 1.57 -20.60 -25.32
CA ALA A 28 0.89 -21.78 -25.83
C ALA A 28 0.26 -21.54 -27.22
N LEU A 29 -0.26 -20.34 -27.48
CA LEU A 29 -0.83 -19.97 -28.77
C LEU A 29 0.23 -19.87 -29.88
N VAL A 30 1.43 -19.39 -29.54
CA VAL A 30 2.58 -19.37 -30.48
C VAL A 30 3.11 -20.78 -30.72
N GLU A 31 3.11 -21.63 -29.70
CA GLU A 31 3.57 -23.01 -29.85
C GLU A 31 2.62 -23.82 -30.75
N LEU A 32 1.30 -23.55 -30.68
CA LEU A 32 0.29 -24.12 -31.59
C LEU A 32 0.62 -23.88 -33.07
N THR A 33 1.26 -22.76 -33.42
CA THR A 33 1.63 -22.47 -34.81
C THR A 33 2.89 -23.19 -35.26
N THR A 34 3.64 -23.79 -34.34
CA THR A 34 5.00 -24.31 -34.59
C THR A 34 5.10 -25.83 -34.40
N GLY A 35 4.20 -26.47 -33.63
CA GLY A 35 4.22 -27.91 -33.42
C GLY A 35 3.41 -28.40 -32.20
N PRO A 36 3.76 -29.58 -31.62
CA PRO A 36 3.11 -30.09 -30.42
C PRO A 36 3.25 -29.13 -29.24
N VAL A 37 2.15 -28.80 -28.59
CA VAL A 37 2.12 -27.83 -27.48
C VAL A 37 2.50 -28.51 -26.17
N HIS A 38 3.48 -27.94 -25.46
CA HIS A 38 3.86 -28.38 -24.13
C HIS A 38 2.95 -27.76 -23.07
N VAL A 39 1.66 -28.12 -23.10
CA VAL A 39 0.61 -27.55 -22.23
C VAL A 39 1.01 -27.60 -20.75
N LEU A 40 1.57 -28.73 -20.30
CA LEU A 40 2.01 -28.88 -18.90
C LEU A 40 3.12 -27.88 -18.52
N GLY A 41 4.06 -27.61 -19.44
CA GLY A 41 5.13 -26.64 -19.22
C GLY A 41 4.58 -25.23 -19.06
N TRP A 42 3.66 -24.82 -19.94
CA TRP A 42 3.00 -23.51 -19.85
C TRP A 42 2.16 -23.35 -18.58
N VAL A 43 1.45 -24.39 -18.16
CA VAL A 43 0.69 -24.38 -16.90
C VAL A 43 1.63 -24.18 -15.71
N ILE A 44 2.75 -24.89 -15.64
CA ILE A 44 3.72 -24.74 -14.55
C ILE A 44 4.30 -23.31 -14.53
N VAL A 45 4.69 -22.78 -15.69
CA VAL A 45 5.20 -21.40 -15.81
C VAL A 45 4.14 -20.39 -15.36
N ALA A 46 2.89 -20.55 -15.79
CA ALA A 46 1.78 -19.69 -15.37
C ALA A 46 1.64 -19.67 -13.85
N PHE A 47 1.64 -20.85 -13.22
CA PHE A 47 1.47 -21.00 -11.78
C PHE A 47 2.65 -20.42 -10.99
N LEU A 48 3.89 -20.65 -11.42
CA LEU A 48 5.06 -20.10 -10.74
C LEU A 48 5.08 -18.57 -10.79
N PHE A 49 4.82 -17.98 -11.96
CA PHE A 49 4.75 -16.52 -12.10
C PHE A 49 3.57 -15.91 -11.33
N ALA A 50 2.38 -16.48 -11.48
CA ALA A 50 1.18 -16.02 -10.78
C ALA A 50 1.34 -16.14 -9.26
N GLY A 51 1.86 -17.28 -8.79
CA GLY A 51 2.09 -17.55 -7.37
C GLY A 51 3.09 -16.58 -6.76
N GLY A 52 4.24 -16.35 -7.41
CA GLY A 52 5.22 -15.36 -6.97
C GLY A 52 4.64 -13.94 -6.92
N ALA A 53 3.92 -13.54 -7.97
CA ALA A 53 3.24 -12.25 -8.00
C ALA A 53 2.17 -12.13 -6.91
N ALA A 54 1.41 -13.20 -6.63
CA ALA A 54 0.39 -13.22 -5.60
C ALA A 54 0.99 -13.05 -4.19
N VAL A 55 2.07 -13.77 -3.89
CA VAL A 55 2.80 -13.62 -2.62
C VAL A 55 3.33 -12.19 -2.46
N TRP A 56 3.91 -11.63 -3.53
CA TRP A 56 4.42 -10.26 -3.52
C TRP A 56 3.31 -9.21 -3.33
N VAL A 57 2.21 -9.32 -4.09
CA VAL A 57 1.04 -8.44 -3.94
C VAL A 57 0.50 -8.55 -2.52
N GLN A 58 0.36 -9.75 -1.97
CA GLN A 58 -0.15 -9.97 -0.62
C GLN A 58 0.75 -9.34 0.44
N ALA A 59 2.07 -9.50 0.32
CA ALA A 59 3.02 -8.83 1.21
C ALA A 59 2.87 -7.31 1.14
N ARG A 60 2.77 -6.75 -0.07
CA ARG A 60 2.58 -5.31 -0.29
C ARG A 60 1.24 -4.82 0.24
N ARG A 61 0.16 -5.58 0.08
CA ARG A 61 -1.15 -5.26 0.64
C ARG A 61 -1.16 -5.25 2.16
N ARG A 62 -0.36 -6.11 2.81
CA ARG A 62 -0.28 -6.14 4.28
C ARG A 62 0.63 -5.08 4.87
N ILE A 63 1.72 -4.74 4.19
CA ILE A 63 2.72 -3.80 4.71
C ILE A 63 2.39 -2.37 4.27
N CYS A 64 1.85 -2.19 3.07
CA CYS A 64 1.57 -0.89 2.46
C CYS A 64 0.06 -0.52 2.46
N SER A 65 -0.74 -1.08 3.37
CA SER A 65 -2.15 -0.69 3.54
C SER A 65 -2.26 0.60 4.33
N VAL A 66 -3.06 1.55 3.86
CA VAL A 66 -3.41 2.76 4.60
C VAL A 66 -4.92 2.79 4.76
N GLU A 67 -5.40 3.00 5.98
CA GLU A 67 -6.83 3.12 6.26
C GLU A 67 -7.05 4.21 7.29
N LEU A 68 -7.81 5.24 6.91
CA LEU A 68 -8.25 6.31 7.78
C LEU A 68 -9.71 6.09 8.13
N THR A 69 -9.94 5.83 9.40
CA THR A 69 -11.27 5.71 10.01
C THR A 69 -11.57 6.98 10.81
N HIS A 70 -12.80 7.14 11.31
CA HIS A 70 -13.17 8.27 12.18
C HIS A 70 -12.33 8.38 13.47
N LEU A 71 -11.73 7.29 13.94
CA LEU A 71 -11.02 7.25 15.23
C LEU A 71 -9.53 7.00 15.10
N THR A 72 -9.08 6.37 14.01
CA THR A 72 -7.71 5.88 13.88
C THR A 72 -7.21 6.01 12.44
N LEU A 73 -5.92 6.31 12.31
CA LEU A 73 -5.13 6.17 11.11
C LEU A 73 -4.32 4.88 11.21
N ARG A 74 -4.64 3.89 10.39
CA ARG A 74 -3.91 2.63 10.27
C ARG A 74 -2.92 2.69 9.11
N GLN A 75 -1.66 2.40 9.38
CA GLN A 75 -0.60 2.31 8.38
C GLN A 75 0.17 1.00 8.53
N GLY A 76 0.04 0.13 7.53
CA GLY A 76 0.58 -1.23 7.57
C GLY A 76 0.01 -2.00 8.76
N ARG A 77 0.84 -2.21 9.78
CA ARG A 77 0.49 -2.91 11.03
C ARG A 77 0.32 -1.99 12.24
N GLU A 78 0.54 -0.70 12.07
CA GLU A 78 0.47 0.28 13.14
C GLU A 78 -0.86 1.05 13.06
N GLU A 79 -1.49 1.25 14.21
CA GLU A 79 -2.70 2.06 14.34
C GLU A 79 -2.40 3.25 15.24
N LEU A 80 -2.69 4.45 14.75
CA LEU A 80 -2.49 5.71 15.45
C LEU A 80 -3.86 6.36 15.69
N PRO A 81 -4.26 6.62 16.93
CA PRO A 81 -5.51 7.34 17.22
C PRO A 81 -5.49 8.76 16.67
N LEU A 82 -6.59 9.19 16.06
CA LEU A 82 -6.75 10.54 15.50
C LEU A 82 -6.63 11.63 16.57
N GLU A 83 -7.10 11.36 17.79
CA GLU A 83 -6.94 12.24 18.95
C GLU A 83 -5.49 12.52 19.34
N GLN A 84 -4.54 11.67 18.91
CA GLN A 84 -3.12 11.88 19.14
C GLN A 84 -2.49 12.74 18.06
N ILE A 85 -3.20 13.06 16.97
CA ILE A 85 -2.69 13.85 15.86
C ILE A 85 -3.07 15.30 16.07
N ALA A 86 -2.09 16.15 16.33
CA ALA A 86 -2.28 17.58 16.54
C ALA A 86 -2.30 18.37 15.23
N ALA A 87 -1.49 17.98 14.24
CA ALA A 87 -1.45 18.65 12.94
C ALA A 87 -0.90 17.73 11.84
N ALA A 88 -1.37 17.95 10.61
CA ALA A 88 -0.88 17.32 9.38
C ALA A 88 -0.46 18.41 8.39
N ASP A 89 0.71 19.02 8.62
CA ASP A 89 1.16 20.19 7.85
C ASP A 89 2.60 20.04 7.34
N GLU A 90 2.87 20.59 6.14
CA GLU A 90 4.23 20.59 5.56
C GLU A 90 5.22 21.43 6.41
N GLU A 91 4.70 22.45 7.11
CA GLU A 91 5.48 23.33 8.00
C GLU A 91 6.02 22.63 9.25
N VAL A 92 5.51 21.44 9.61
CA VAL A 92 6.07 20.64 10.71
C VAL A 92 7.55 20.31 10.46
N GLY A 93 8.00 20.39 9.20
CA GLY A 93 9.32 19.97 8.79
C GLY A 93 9.44 18.45 8.90
N THR A 94 10.28 17.84 8.08
CA THR A 94 10.63 16.43 8.28
C THR A 94 11.90 16.37 9.11
N PRO A 95 11.83 16.14 10.44
CA PRO A 95 13.05 15.84 11.18
C PRO A 95 13.72 14.62 10.53
N MET A 96 15.03 14.68 10.29
CA MET A 96 15.78 13.56 9.69
C MET A 96 15.65 12.23 10.47
N ALA A 97 15.20 12.29 11.73
CA ALA A 97 14.98 11.15 12.62
C ALA A 97 13.49 10.88 12.93
N ALA A 98 12.55 11.46 12.17
CA ALA A 98 11.12 11.21 12.39
C ALA A 98 10.80 9.72 12.19
N ARG A 99 10.08 9.13 13.15
CA ARG A 99 9.68 7.73 13.09
C ARG A 99 8.64 7.54 11.99
N VAL A 100 8.92 6.67 11.03
CA VAL A 100 7.96 6.30 9.99
C VAL A 100 6.90 5.37 10.58
N LEU A 101 5.63 5.72 10.42
CA LEU A 101 4.51 4.90 10.86
C LEU A 101 4.49 3.57 10.10
N GLY A 102 4.09 2.49 10.77
CA GLY A 102 4.10 1.14 10.20
C GLY A 102 5.40 0.37 10.45
N GLY A 103 6.32 0.92 11.26
CA GLY A 103 7.53 0.24 11.74
C GLY A 103 8.68 0.14 10.73
N GLY A 104 8.62 0.87 9.62
CA GLY A 104 9.69 0.92 8.63
C GLY A 104 10.80 1.91 9.02
N LEU A 105 12.01 1.71 8.46
CA LEU A 105 13.10 2.70 8.54
C LEU A 105 12.92 3.86 7.54
N ALA A 106 12.11 3.65 6.50
CA ALA A 106 11.86 4.61 5.43
C ALA A 106 10.47 4.41 4.84
N VAL A 107 9.98 5.44 4.15
CA VAL A 107 8.70 5.40 3.42
C VAL A 107 8.76 4.33 2.33
N PRO A 108 7.71 3.50 2.16
CA PRO A 108 7.65 2.53 1.08
C PRO A 108 7.82 3.17 -0.30
N ARG A 109 8.51 2.50 -1.21
CA ARG A 109 8.77 3.02 -2.56
C ARG A 109 7.44 3.29 -3.29
N LYS A 110 7.33 4.47 -3.92
CA LYS A 110 6.13 5.02 -4.60
C LYS A 110 5.03 5.56 -3.68
N PHE A 111 5.32 5.72 -2.38
CA PHE A 111 4.45 6.43 -1.45
C PHE A 111 5.09 7.77 -1.10
N GLU A 112 4.25 8.75 -0.83
CA GLU A 112 4.65 10.10 -0.43
C GLU A 112 4.67 10.19 1.09
N SER A 113 5.62 10.95 1.62
CA SER A 113 5.75 11.24 3.04
C SER A 113 4.76 12.34 3.46
N VAL A 114 3.99 12.05 4.50
CA VAL A 114 3.08 12.99 5.14
C VAL A 114 3.57 13.22 6.57
N PRO A 115 4.26 14.32 6.87
CA PRO A 115 4.69 14.63 8.24
C PRO A 115 3.45 14.91 9.11
N LEU A 116 3.40 14.29 10.28
CA LEU A 116 2.37 14.48 11.29
C LEU A 116 3.02 14.93 12.60
N LYS A 117 2.38 15.89 13.25
CA LYS A 117 2.71 16.29 14.61
C LYS A 117 1.71 15.66 15.57
N LEU A 118 2.22 14.98 16.58
CA LEU A 118 1.41 14.38 17.63
C LEU A 118 1.15 15.39 18.76
N THR A 119 0.11 15.13 19.55
CA THR A 119 -0.29 15.95 20.70
C THR A 119 0.74 15.96 21.83
N ASP A 120 1.59 14.94 21.91
CA ASP A 120 2.74 14.88 22.82
C ASP A 120 3.94 15.73 22.35
N GLY A 121 3.82 16.38 21.18
CA GLY A 121 4.88 17.18 20.56
C GLY A 121 5.85 16.38 19.67
N THR A 122 5.70 15.06 19.60
CA THR A 122 6.53 14.18 18.75
C THR A 122 6.14 14.35 17.28
N SER A 123 7.11 14.28 16.37
CA SER A 123 6.85 14.26 14.93
C SER A 123 7.02 12.85 14.38
N VAL A 124 5.98 12.34 13.71
CA VAL A 124 5.98 11.04 13.04
C VAL A 124 5.71 11.23 11.56
N LEU A 125 6.16 10.29 10.75
CA LEU A 125 6.01 10.37 9.31
C LEU A 125 5.02 9.31 8.84
N ALA A 126 3.83 9.77 8.48
CA ALA A 126 2.84 8.98 7.79
C ALA A 126 3.20 8.84 6.30
N TRP A 127 2.58 7.88 5.62
CA TRP A 127 2.71 7.74 4.18
C TRP A 127 1.41 7.32 3.52
N ALA A 128 1.21 7.77 2.28
CA ALA A 128 0.11 7.38 1.41
C ALA A 128 0.56 7.40 -0.05
N LYS A 129 -0.12 6.67 -0.92
CA LYS A 129 0.17 6.73 -2.36
C LYS A 129 -0.25 8.09 -2.92
N ASP A 130 -1.31 8.67 -2.37
CA ASP A 130 -1.72 10.05 -2.56
C ASP A 130 -1.55 10.81 -1.24
N GLY A 131 -0.39 11.45 -1.06
CA GLY A 131 -0.05 12.14 0.18
C GLY A 131 -0.97 13.34 0.44
N GLU A 132 -1.36 14.03 -0.62
CA GLU A 132 -2.22 15.21 -0.54
C GLU A 132 -3.65 14.84 -0.17
N ALA A 133 -4.22 13.78 -0.75
CA ALA A 133 -5.54 13.29 -0.36
C ALA A 133 -5.57 12.86 1.12
N LEU A 134 -4.50 12.20 1.61
CA LEU A 134 -4.40 11.85 3.03
C LEU A 134 -4.34 13.10 3.92
N ARG A 135 -3.54 14.11 3.55
CA ARG A 135 -3.45 15.38 4.30
C ARG A 135 -4.80 16.08 4.37
N ALA A 136 -5.48 16.22 3.23
CA ALA A 136 -6.79 16.87 3.17
C ALA A 136 -7.81 16.15 4.07
N ALA A 137 -7.84 14.81 4.03
CA ALA A 137 -8.73 14.02 4.86
C ALA A 137 -8.39 14.09 6.37
N LEU A 138 -7.11 14.24 6.72
CA LEU A 138 -6.67 14.44 8.11
C LEU A 138 -7.04 15.83 8.62
N ARG A 139 -6.82 16.88 7.81
CA ARG A 139 -7.13 18.26 8.17
C ARG A 139 -8.62 18.46 8.43
N ASP A 140 -9.47 17.93 7.56
CA ASP A 140 -10.93 17.91 7.75
C ASP A 140 -11.36 17.31 9.10
N ARG A 141 -10.58 16.35 9.63
CA ARG A 141 -10.88 15.65 10.89
C ARG A 141 -10.25 16.27 12.13
N ILE A 142 -9.13 16.98 11.99
CA ILE A 142 -8.49 17.68 13.10
C ILE A 142 -9.22 19.00 13.40
N ASP A 143 -9.74 19.66 12.36
CA ASP A 143 -10.41 20.96 12.47
C ASP A 143 -11.92 20.87 12.80
N SER A 144 -12.50 19.66 12.81
CA SER A 144 -13.93 19.40 13.12
C SER A 144 -14.16 19.05 14.59
#